data_AF-A0A7S3Z713-F1
#
_entry.id   AF-A0A7S3Z713-F1
#
_cell.length_a   1.000
_cell.length_b   1.000
_cell.length_c   1.000
_cell.angle_alpha   90.00
_cell.angle_beta   90.00
_cell.angle_gamma   90.00
#
_symmetry.space_group_name_H-M   'P 1'
#
loop_
_entity.id
_entity.type
_entity.pdbx_description
1 polymer ?
#
loop_
_entity_poly.entity_id
_entity_poly.type
_entity_poly.pdbx_seq_one_letter_code
_entity_poly.pdbx_strand_id
1 'polypeptide(L)'
;SEMNYIKKHTLDLQQEGCERPTSRLFSNPAGDYGSMVNERVGTGDWKDGNELGSTWESRNAYSYGRKGERGSQRNDVLSKLLSTTDRIVQEIDSVEYGLTDIQEYYANTGALKKAAENNRNGRRVNVSIVETYGSKPKPKELESVLRLEYRSKLLNPKWAEAMISQGSG
;
A
#
# COMPACT_ATOMS: atom_id res chain seq x y z
N SER A 1 3.37 4.54 -29.62
CA SER A 1 4.08 5.65 -28.97
C SER A 1 4.64 5.16 -27.65
N GLU A 2 5.96 5.05 -27.55
CA GLU A 2 6.67 4.56 -26.34
C GLU A 2 6.44 5.42 -25.07
N MET A 3 5.86 6.62 -25.22
CA MET A 3 5.73 7.62 -24.14
C MET A 3 4.36 7.65 -23.43
N ASN A 4 3.46 6.70 -23.69
CA ASN A 4 2.16 6.63 -23.02
C ASN A 4 1.92 5.26 -22.39
N TYR A 5 2.42 5.09 -21.17
CA TYR A 5 2.33 3.82 -20.43
C TYR A 5 0.89 3.44 -20.05
N ILE A 6 0.02 4.42 -19.80
CA ILE A 6 -1.41 4.14 -19.54
C ILE A 6 -2.03 3.46 -20.77
N LYS A 7 -1.83 4.03 -21.96
CA LYS A 7 -2.33 3.46 -23.22
C LYS A 7 -1.72 2.09 -23.49
N LYS A 8 -0.40 1.94 -23.31
CA LYS A 8 0.29 0.64 -23.46
C LYS A 8 -0.37 -0.44 -22.61
N HIS A 9 -0.47 -0.23 -21.30
CA HIS A 9 -1.03 -1.23 -20.39
C HIS A 9 -2.52 -1.50 -20.63
N THR A 10 -3.29 -0.49 -21.05
CA THR A 10 -4.69 -0.69 -21.44
C THR A 10 -4.83 -1.54 -22.70
N LEU A 11 -3.96 -1.36 -23.70
CA LEU A 11 -3.97 -2.20 -24.91
C LEU A 11 -3.61 -3.66 -24.57
N ASP A 12 -2.63 -3.87 -23.69
CA ASP A 12 -2.24 -5.22 -23.23
C ASP A 12 -3.44 -5.90 -22.53
N LEU A 13 -4.10 -5.20 -21.61
CA LEU A 13 -5.32 -5.70 -20.93
C LEU A 13 -6.47 -5.98 -21.90
N GLN A 14 -6.62 -5.17 -22.97
CA GLN A 14 -7.63 -5.42 -24.01
C GLN A 14 -7.36 -6.69 -24.79
N GLN A 15 -6.09 -6.96 -25.12
CA GLN A 15 -5.69 -8.18 -25.81
C GLN A 15 -5.89 -9.42 -24.94
N GLU A 16 -5.73 -9.29 -23.63
CA GLU A 16 -6.03 -10.32 -22.63
C GLU A 16 -7.54 -10.52 -22.39
N GLY A 17 -8.40 -9.68 -22.99
CA GLY A 17 -9.86 -9.79 -22.88
C GLY A 17 -10.42 -9.25 -21.57
N CYS A 18 -9.63 -8.51 -20.78
CA CYS A 18 -10.06 -7.96 -19.50
C CYS A 18 -11.21 -6.97 -19.67
N GLU A 19 -12.25 -7.11 -18.84
CA GLU A 19 -13.33 -6.13 -18.79
C GLU A 19 -12.82 -4.84 -18.12
N ARG A 20 -13.18 -3.67 -18.69
CA ARG A 20 -12.74 -2.34 -18.22
C ARG A 20 -11.22 -2.19 -18.04
N PRO A 21 -10.44 -2.36 -19.12
CA PRO A 21 -8.96 -2.31 -19.12
C PRO A 21 -8.38 -0.93 -18.77
N THR A 22 -9.23 0.08 -18.63
CA THR A 22 -8.89 1.45 -18.20
C THR A 22 -9.09 1.67 -16.70
N SER A 23 -9.56 0.69 -15.93
CA SER A 23 -9.73 0.84 -14.48
C SER A 23 -8.39 1.08 -13.79
N ARG A 24 -8.32 2.12 -12.95
CA ARG A 24 -7.13 2.55 -12.20
C ARG A 24 -7.45 3.02 -10.77
N LEU A 25 -8.73 3.20 -10.45
CA LEU A 25 -9.20 3.54 -9.11
C LEU A 25 -9.78 2.27 -8.49
N PHE A 26 -9.15 1.85 -7.40
CA PHE A 26 -9.42 0.60 -6.72
C PHE A 26 -9.59 0.86 -5.22
N SER A 27 -10.47 0.08 -4.59
CA SER A 27 -10.71 0.12 -3.15
C SER A 27 -11.32 -1.21 -2.71
N ASN A 28 -11.76 -1.26 -1.46
CA ASN A 28 -12.64 -2.29 -0.93
C ASN A 28 -13.97 -2.39 -1.71
N PRO A 29 -14.70 -3.53 -1.61
CA PRO A 29 -16.07 -3.60 -2.07
C PRO A 29 -16.93 -2.50 -1.44
N ALA A 30 -18.02 -2.13 -2.13
CA ALA A 30 -18.92 -1.09 -1.62
C ALA A 30 -19.53 -1.51 -0.27
N GLY A 31 -19.34 -0.67 0.74
CA GLY A 31 -19.84 -0.91 2.10
C GLY A 31 -18.82 -1.54 3.06
N ASP A 32 -17.68 -2.01 2.54
CA ASP A 32 -16.61 -2.58 3.35
C ASP A 32 -15.44 -1.60 3.54
N TYR A 33 -14.61 -1.87 4.55
CA TYR A 33 -13.45 -1.08 4.90
C TYR A 33 -12.28 -1.97 5.32
N GLY A 34 -11.06 -1.47 5.16
CA GLY A 34 -9.84 -2.11 5.64
C GLY A 34 -9.31 -3.21 4.73
N SER A 35 -8.01 -3.47 4.84
CA SER A 35 -7.32 -4.47 4.03
C SER A 35 -7.40 -5.89 4.59
N MET A 36 -7.90 -6.06 5.82
CA MET A 36 -7.86 -7.30 6.60
C MET A 36 -6.43 -7.79 6.95
N VAL A 37 -5.40 -7.02 6.60
CA VAL A 37 -4.00 -7.39 6.83
C VAL A 37 -3.61 -7.15 8.28
N ASN A 38 -4.09 -6.06 8.89
CA ASN A 38 -3.83 -5.76 10.30
C ASN A 38 -4.41 -6.85 11.21
N GLU A 39 -5.60 -7.35 10.93
CA GLU A 39 -6.24 -8.45 11.66
C GLU A 39 -5.41 -9.73 11.54
N ARG A 40 -5.00 -10.12 10.33
CA ARG A 40 -4.15 -11.30 10.14
C ARG A 40 -2.80 -11.19 10.86
N VAL A 41 -2.18 -10.02 10.78
CA VAL A 41 -0.93 -9.75 11.51
C VAL A 41 -1.15 -9.85 13.01
N GLY A 42 -2.25 -9.28 13.52
CA GLY A 42 -2.60 -9.29 14.94
C GLY A 42 -2.94 -10.69 15.49
N THR A 43 -3.62 -11.53 14.72
CA THR A 43 -3.94 -12.91 15.12
C THR A 43 -2.80 -13.90 14.89
N GLY A 44 -1.80 -13.52 14.10
CA GLY A 44 -0.75 -14.45 13.66
C GLY A 44 -1.24 -15.48 12.64
N ASP A 45 -2.42 -15.29 12.05
CA ASP A 45 -3.00 -16.19 11.04
C ASP A 45 -2.43 -15.93 9.63
N TRP A 46 -1.11 -16.11 9.51
CA TRP A 46 -0.37 -16.02 8.25
C TRP A 46 0.95 -16.81 8.35
N LYS A 47 1.36 -17.42 7.24
CA LYS A 47 2.59 -18.24 7.15
C LYS A 47 3.77 -17.46 6.61
N ASP A 48 3.52 -16.59 5.63
CA ASP A 48 4.53 -15.77 5.00
C ASP A 48 3.95 -14.45 4.50
N GLY A 49 4.82 -13.51 4.11
CA GLY A 49 4.37 -12.21 3.62
C GLY A 49 3.57 -12.30 2.31
N ASN A 50 3.69 -13.37 1.52
CA ASN A 50 2.92 -13.50 0.28
C ASN A 50 1.42 -13.60 0.60
N GLU A 51 1.04 -14.32 1.66
CA GLU A 51 -0.35 -14.40 2.12
C GLU A 51 -0.93 -13.03 2.50
N LEU A 52 -0.12 -12.14 3.10
CA LEU A 52 -0.53 -10.76 3.42
C LEU A 52 -0.74 -9.92 2.16
N GLY A 53 0.15 -10.05 1.17
CA GLY A 53 -0.02 -9.42 -0.15
C GLY A 53 -1.29 -9.88 -0.86
N SER A 54 -1.55 -11.19 -0.87
CA SER A 54 -2.76 -11.77 -1.46
C SER A 54 -4.04 -11.33 -0.74
N THR A 55 -3.98 -11.21 0.60
CA THR A 55 -5.08 -10.68 1.42
C THR A 55 -5.40 -9.25 0.99
N TRP A 56 -4.40 -8.37 0.91
CA TRP A 56 -4.59 -7.00 0.45
C TRP A 56 -5.17 -6.94 -0.97
N GLU A 57 -4.61 -7.70 -1.91
CA GLU A 57 -5.05 -7.68 -3.32
C GLU A 57 -6.51 -8.11 -3.47
N SER A 58 -6.89 -9.24 -2.85
CA SER A 58 -8.27 -9.73 -2.87
C SER A 58 -9.26 -8.72 -2.29
N ARG A 59 -8.85 -8.01 -1.24
CA ARG A 59 -9.68 -7.00 -0.55
C ARG A 59 -9.74 -5.67 -1.29
N ASN A 60 -8.83 -5.37 -2.21
CA ASN A 60 -8.73 -4.09 -2.90
C ASN A 60 -8.97 -4.16 -4.42
N ALA A 61 -9.33 -5.32 -4.96
CA ALA A 61 -9.57 -5.51 -6.39
C ALA A 61 -10.90 -4.93 -6.91
N TYR A 62 -11.58 -4.06 -6.17
CA TYR A 62 -12.88 -3.51 -6.56
C TYR A 62 -12.71 -2.14 -7.18
N SER A 63 -13.10 -2.00 -8.44
CA SER A 63 -12.86 -0.78 -9.21
C SER A 63 -14.02 0.21 -9.12
N TYR A 64 -13.70 1.49 -9.19
CA TYR A 64 -14.64 2.61 -9.10
C TYR A 64 -14.44 3.59 -10.24
N GLY A 65 -15.51 4.26 -10.68
CA GLY A 65 -15.40 5.34 -11.65
C GLY A 65 -16.68 5.63 -12.43
N ARG A 66 -16.49 6.11 -13.66
CA ARG A 66 -17.59 6.54 -14.55
C ARG A 66 -18.38 5.34 -15.10
N LYS A 67 -19.54 5.64 -15.67
CA LYS A 67 -20.43 4.66 -16.33
C LYS A 67 -20.92 3.56 -15.37
N GLY A 68 -21.34 3.95 -14.17
CA GLY A 68 -21.93 3.04 -13.19
C GLY A 68 -20.94 2.13 -12.44
N GLU A 69 -19.63 2.29 -12.61
CA GLU A 69 -18.63 1.47 -11.91
C GLU A 69 -18.56 1.85 -10.43
N ARG A 70 -19.08 0.96 -9.57
CA ARG A 70 -19.30 1.21 -8.14
C ARG A 70 -18.87 0.03 -7.28
N GLY A 71 -17.60 -0.38 -7.43
CA GLY A 71 -17.02 -1.48 -6.67
C GLY A 71 -17.26 -2.84 -7.32
N SER A 72 -17.08 -2.96 -8.64
CA SER A 72 -17.06 -4.27 -9.31
C SER A 72 -15.66 -4.87 -9.23
N GLN A 73 -15.57 -6.17 -8.97
CA GLN A 73 -14.28 -6.86 -8.85
C GLN A 73 -13.57 -6.95 -10.21
N ARG A 74 -12.28 -6.59 -10.25
CA ARG A 74 -11.41 -6.56 -11.43
C ARG A 74 -10.03 -7.16 -11.09
N ASN A 75 -10.01 -8.42 -10.65
CA ASN A 75 -8.78 -9.11 -10.21
C ASN A 75 -7.72 -9.11 -11.30
N ASP A 76 -8.09 -9.50 -12.51
CA ASP A 76 -7.24 -9.53 -13.71
C ASP A 76 -6.58 -8.17 -14.00
N VAL A 77 -7.37 -7.09 -13.95
CA VAL A 77 -6.87 -5.73 -14.15
C VAL A 77 -5.91 -5.34 -13.02
N LEU A 78 -6.26 -5.57 -11.76
CA LEU A 78 -5.41 -5.18 -10.64
C LEU A 78 -4.09 -5.98 -10.64
N SER A 79 -4.12 -7.30 -10.81
CA SER A 79 -2.92 -8.14 -10.87
C SER A 79 -1.97 -7.69 -11.99
N LYS A 80 -2.50 -7.33 -13.17
CA LYS A 80 -1.68 -6.78 -14.26
C LYS A 80 -1.04 -5.44 -13.88
N LEU A 81 -1.79 -4.52 -13.25
CA LEU A 81 -1.23 -3.25 -12.80
C LEU A 81 -0.14 -3.45 -11.74
N LEU A 82 -0.37 -4.35 -10.78
CA LEU A 82 0.62 -4.73 -9.78
C LEU A 82 1.89 -5.32 -10.41
N SER A 83 1.76 -6.18 -11.44
CA SER A 83 2.90 -6.74 -12.17
C SER A 83 3.74 -5.70 -12.92
N THR A 84 3.18 -4.52 -13.19
CA THR A 84 3.87 -3.40 -13.88
C THR A 84 4.23 -2.26 -12.93
N THR A 85 4.00 -2.41 -11.62
CA THR A 85 4.26 -1.38 -10.63
C THR A 85 5.74 -1.38 -10.22
N ASP A 86 6.46 -0.31 -10.54
CA ASP A 86 7.86 -0.14 -10.14
C ASP A 86 8.03 0.65 -8.84
N ARG A 87 7.05 1.51 -8.51
CA ARG A 87 7.08 2.36 -7.33
C ARG A 87 5.69 2.62 -6.77
N ILE A 88 5.58 2.67 -5.45
CA ILE A 88 4.41 3.10 -4.70
C ILE A 88 4.73 4.44 -4.03
N VAL A 89 3.70 5.27 -3.85
CA VAL A 89 3.81 6.55 -3.16
C VAL A 89 2.79 6.57 -2.03
N GLN A 90 3.23 6.89 -0.81
CA GLN A 90 2.38 7.16 0.34
C GLN A 90 2.60 8.59 0.79
N GLU A 91 1.52 9.31 1.02
CA GLU A 91 1.55 10.65 1.61
C GLU A 91 1.21 10.57 3.10
N ILE A 92 1.88 11.37 3.92
CA ILE A 92 1.68 11.46 5.36
C ILE A 92 1.54 12.95 5.70
N ASP A 93 0.37 13.32 6.20
CA ASP A 93 0.01 14.70 6.56
C ASP A 93 0.18 14.99 8.07
N SER A 94 0.47 13.98 8.88
CA SER A 94 0.59 14.10 10.33
C SER A 94 2.03 14.35 10.80
N VAL A 95 2.17 15.24 11.78
CA VAL A 95 3.41 15.41 12.58
C VAL A 95 3.48 14.42 13.75
N GLU A 96 2.35 13.86 14.16
CA GLU A 96 2.22 13.01 15.35
C GLU A 96 2.38 11.53 15.01
N TYR A 97 1.73 11.11 13.91
CA TYR A 97 1.69 9.72 13.47
C TYR A 97 2.51 9.51 12.20
N GLY A 98 3.59 8.74 12.35
CA GLY A 98 4.41 8.20 11.28
C GLY A 98 4.07 6.74 10.96
N LEU A 99 4.91 6.11 10.14
CA LEU A 99 4.69 4.77 9.60
C LEU A 99 4.62 3.69 10.68
N THR A 100 5.33 3.86 11.79
CA THR A 100 5.39 2.87 12.88
C THR A 100 4.37 3.08 13.99
N ASP A 101 3.56 4.13 13.94
CA ASP A 101 2.66 4.48 15.06
C ASP A 101 1.25 3.92 14.89
N ILE A 102 0.82 3.70 13.65
CA ILE A 102 -0.52 3.19 13.33
C ILE A 102 -0.45 2.06 12.32
N GLN A 103 -1.40 1.13 12.42
CA GLN A 103 -1.38 -0.12 11.65
C GLN A 103 -1.71 0.09 10.17
N GLU A 104 -2.44 1.16 9.85
CA GLU A 104 -3.00 1.43 8.53
C GLU A 104 -1.90 1.53 7.46
N TYR A 105 -0.70 2.03 7.81
CA TYR A 105 0.40 2.17 6.86
C TYR A 105 1.01 0.82 6.44
N TYR A 106 1.25 -0.10 7.38
CA TYR A 106 1.74 -1.43 7.00
C TYR A 106 0.62 -2.26 6.36
N ALA A 107 -0.61 -2.15 6.88
CA ALA A 107 -1.75 -2.92 6.42
C ALA A 107 -2.20 -2.52 5.01
N ASN A 108 -1.95 -1.28 4.58
CA ASN A 108 -2.23 -0.82 3.22
C ASN A 108 -0.96 -0.68 2.38
N THR A 109 -0.08 0.27 2.68
CA THR A 109 1.10 0.54 1.82
C THR A 109 2.13 -0.59 1.87
N GLY A 110 2.39 -1.16 3.05
CA GLY A 110 3.26 -2.33 3.19
C GLY A 110 2.71 -3.55 2.45
N ALA A 111 1.40 -3.80 2.59
CA ALA A 111 0.75 -4.93 1.95
C ALA A 111 0.57 -4.76 0.43
N LEU A 112 0.29 -3.53 -0.06
CA LEU A 112 0.32 -3.18 -1.48
C LEU A 112 1.71 -3.39 -2.08
N LYS A 113 2.78 -2.95 -1.39
CA LYS A 113 4.16 -3.25 -1.80
C LYS A 113 4.35 -4.75 -1.95
N LYS A 114 3.89 -5.53 -0.97
CA LYS A 114 4.05 -6.98 -1.00
C LYS A 114 3.20 -7.64 -2.11
N ALA A 115 1.98 -7.19 -2.34
CA ALA A 115 1.12 -7.63 -3.45
C ALA A 115 1.76 -7.34 -4.82
N ALA A 116 2.35 -6.16 -4.99
CA ALA A 116 3.09 -5.81 -6.20
C ALA A 116 4.34 -6.68 -6.39
N GLU A 117 5.10 -6.95 -5.33
CA GLU A 117 6.25 -7.86 -5.38
C GLU A 117 5.84 -9.29 -5.72
N ASN A 118 4.73 -9.80 -5.16
CA ASN A 118 4.17 -11.12 -5.50
C ASN A 118 3.88 -11.22 -7.01
N ASN A 119 3.18 -10.23 -7.57
CA ASN A 119 2.86 -10.16 -9.00
C ASN A 119 4.07 -9.92 -9.91
N ARG A 120 5.22 -9.52 -9.32
CA ARG A 120 6.50 -9.31 -10.03
C ARG A 120 7.51 -10.43 -9.78
N ASN A 121 7.05 -11.62 -9.37
CA ASN A 121 7.91 -12.77 -9.06
C ASN A 121 9.00 -12.42 -8.02
N GLY A 122 8.62 -11.68 -6.97
CA GLY A 122 9.50 -11.26 -5.89
C GLY A 122 10.43 -10.09 -6.22
N ARG A 123 10.38 -9.52 -7.43
CA ARG A 123 11.20 -8.33 -7.75
C ARG A 123 10.75 -7.15 -6.91
N ARG A 124 11.73 -6.53 -6.25
CA ARG A 124 11.52 -5.41 -5.33
C ARG A 124 10.74 -4.25 -5.97
N VAL A 125 9.78 -3.71 -5.22
CA VAL A 125 9.05 -2.49 -5.54
C VAL A 125 9.48 -1.40 -4.58
N ASN A 126 9.85 -0.23 -5.10
CA ASN A 126 10.30 0.88 -4.26
C ASN A 126 9.09 1.65 -3.70
N VAL A 127 9.28 2.31 -2.56
CA VAL A 127 8.21 3.10 -1.93
C VAL A 127 8.75 4.47 -1.58
N SER A 128 8.07 5.51 -2.07
CA SER A 128 8.32 6.90 -1.71
C SER A 128 7.32 7.37 -0.67
N ILE A 129 7.82 7.95 0.40
CA ILE A 129 7.02 8.58 1.44
C ILE A 129 7.12 10.10 1.25
N VAL A 130 5.96 10.76 1.20
CA VAL A 130 5.86 12.20 1.03
C VAL A 130 5.23 12.78 2.30
N GLU A 131 6.05 13.40 3.14
CA GLU A 131 5.60 14.09 4.35
C GLU A 131 5.22 15.53 4.01
N THR A 132 3.94 15.89 4.16
CA THR A 132 3.36 17.17 3.68
C THR A 132 3.12 18.20 4.77
N TYR A 133 3.35 17.87 6.04
CA TYR A 133 3.25 18.80 7.16
C TYR A 133 4.33 19.91 7.17
N GLY A 134 5.38 19.78 6.35
CA GLY A 134 6.46 20.76 6.21
C GLY A 134 6.30 21.69 5.00
N SER A 135 7.02 22.82 5.00
CA SER A 135 6.91 23.87 3.95
C SER A 135 7.42 23.48 2.56
N LYS A 136 8.18 22.38 2.43
CA LYS A 136 8.72 21.85 1.17
C LYS A 136 8.73 20.32 1.18
N PRO A 137 7.62 19.64 0.85
CA PRO A 137 7.57 18.19 0.83
C PRO A 137 8.57 17.64 -0.19
N LYS A 138 9.42 16.71 0.24
CA LYS A 138 10.34 15.98 -0.62
C LYS A 138 10.08 14.48 -0.44
N PRO A 139 9.89 13.72 -1.53
CA PRO A 139 9.80 12.27 -1.43
C PRO A 139 11.07 11.69 -0.79
N LYS A 140 10.90 10.85 0.23
CA LYS A 140 11.96 10.07 0.88
C LYS A 140 11.75 8.59 0.55
N GLU A 141 12.84 7.83 0.46
CA GLU A 141 12.73 6.36 0.36
C GLU A 141 12.23 5.78 1.69
N LEU A 142 11.33 4.78 1.63
CA LEU A 142 10.73 4.11 2.78
C LEU A 142 11.77 3.69 3.82
N GLU A 143 12.88 3.09 3.42
CA GLU A 143 13.92 2.62 4.34
C GLU A 143 14.62 3.78 5.07
N SER A 144 14.64 4.96 4.47
CA SER A 144 15.17 6.16 5.13
C SER A 144 14.23 6.68 6.20
N VAL A 145 12.91 6.66 5.94
CA VAL A 145 11.88 7.04 6.91
C VAL A 145 11.82 6.04 8.07
N LEU A 146 11.76 4.73 7.79
CA LEU A 146 11.77 3.70 8.83
C LEU A 146 13.01 3.78 9.72
N ARG A 147 14.20 3.99 9.13
CA ARG A 147 15.44 4.15 9.91
C ARG A 147 15.39 5.36 10.83
N LEU A 148 14.81 6.47 10.37
CA LEU A 148 14.61 7.66 11.19
C LEU A 148 13.67 7.35 12.36
N GLU A 149 12.48 6.80 12.07
CA GLU A 149 11.46 6.50 13.07
C GLU A 149 11.98 5.51 14.13
N TYR A 150 12.64 4.43 13.72
CA TYR A 150 13.25 3.48 14.67
C TYR A 150 14.27 4.15 15.58
N ARG A 151 15.12 5.04 15.06
CA ARG A 151 16.13 5.75 15.86
C ARG A 151 15.54 6.83 16.76
N SER A 152 14.41 7.42 16.39
CA SER A 152 13.76 8.45 17.20
C SER A 152 12.79 7.90 18.25
N LYS A 153 12.27 6.68 18.02
CA LYS A 153 11.21 6.06 18.84
C LYS A 153 11.68 4.72 19.43
N LEU A 154 11.43 3.61 18.72
CA LEU A 154 11.64 2.23 19.22
C LEU A 154 13.03 1.99 19.85
N LEU A 155 14.08 2.55 19.27
CA LEU A 155 15.47 2.37 19.74
C LEU A 155 15.99 3.57 20.55
N ASN A 156 15.15 4.57 20.82
CA ASN A 156 15.54 5.75 21.57
C ASN A 156 15.22 5.57 23.07
N PRO A 157 16.23 5.47 23.96
CA PRO A 157 15.99 5.28 25.38
C PRO A 157 15.17 6.42 26.00
N LYS A 158 15.35 7.66 25.55
CA LYS A 158 14.56 8.80 26.04
C LYS A 158 13.07 8.66 25.72
N TRP A 159 12.76 8.11 24.55
CA TRP A 159 11.38 7.86 24.15
C TRP A 159 10.79 6.71 24.97
N ALA A 160 11.55 5.62 25.14
CA ALA A 160 11.13 4.48 25.94
C ALA A 160 10.87 4.85 27.41
N GLU A 161 11.78 5.58 28.05
CA GLU A 161 11.62 6.09 29.42
C GLU A 161 10.38 6.97 29.55
N ALA A 162 10.16 7.88 28.59
CA ALA A 162 8.98 8.73 28.57
C ALA A 162 7.68 7.92 28.48
N MET A 163 7.61 6.90 27.61
CA MET A 163 6.43 6.04 27.49
C MET A 163 6.19 5.20 28.76
N ILE A 164 7.25 4.62 29.36
CA ILE A 164 7.13 3.87 30.61
C ILE A 164 6.61 4.75 31.75
N SER A 165 7.04 6.01 31.81
CA SER A 165 6.63 6.95 32.86
C SER A 165 5.12 7.28 32.84
N GLN A 166 4.44 7.08 31.71
CA GLN A 166 2.99 7.29 31.58
C GLN A 166 2.17 6.13 32.17
N GLY A 167 2.78 5.02 32.56
CA GLY A 167 2.07 3.84 33.07
C GLY A 167 1.29 3.09 31.99
N SER A 168 0.38 2.22 32.39
CA SER A 168 -0.40 1.36 31.48
C SER A 168 -1.55 2.06 30.75
N GLY A 169 -1.85 3.31 31.10
CA GLY A 169 -3.21 3.84 30.95
C GLY A 169 -4.18 3.20 31.92
#